data_AF-A0A2T5UYT0-F1
#
_entry.id   AF-A0A2T5UYT0-F1
#
_cell.length_a   1.000
_cell.length_b   1.000
_cell.length_c   1.000
_cell.angle_alpha   90.00
_cell.angle_beta   90.00
_cell.angle_gamma   90.00
#
_symmetry.space_group_name_H-M   'P 1'
#
loop_
_entity.id
_entity.type
_entity.pdbx_description
1 polymer ?
#
loop_
_entity_poly.entity_id
_entity_poly.type
_entity_poly.pdbx_seq_one_letter_code
_entity_poly.pdbx_strand_id
1 'polypeptide(L)'
;MDDILDRDLISLLADIGFIAGSRGMNDHARAIFKAICALRPDQEAGFLGESMVDILSGDAQSAITKLNRAPTTVATRTFLGIALIQGGNVPDGRETLQTVCQIAPETPFSRMAEGVLANM
;
A
#
# COMPACT_ATOMS: atom_id res chain seq x y z
N MET A 1 -23.42 4.25 -21.26
CA MET A 1 -22.33 5.25 -21.22
C MET A 1 -21.42 4.83 -20.08
N ASP A 2 -20.87 3.61 -20.17
CA ASP A 2 -20.38 2.85 -18.99
C ASP A 2 -19.03 2.17 -19.20
N ASP A 3 -18.30 2.48 -20.28
CA ASP A 3 -17.11 1.70 -20.67
C ASP A 3 -15.83 2.54 -20.83
N ILE A 4 -15.82 3.75 -20.28
CA ILE A 4 -14.59 4.58 -20.25
C ILE A 4 -13.76 4.28 -18.98
N LEU A 5 -14.35 3.66 -17.96
CA LEU A 5 -13.72 3.40 -16.65
C LEU A 5 -13.70 1.90 -16.34
N ASP A 6 -13.30 1.10 -17.32
CA ASP A 6 -13.17 -0.35 -17.20
C ASP A 6 -11.96 -0.77 -16.34
N ARG A 7 -11.75 -2.07 -16.18
CA ARG A 7 -10.63 -2.62 -15.41
C ARG A 7 -9.27 -2.20 -15.99
N ASP A 8 -9.18 -2.12 -17.31
CA ASP A 8 -7.93 -1.89 -18.03
C ASP A 8 -7.44 -0.47 -17.83
N LEU A 9 -8.35 0.52 -17.81
CA LEU A 9 -7.98 1.89 -17.46
C LEU A 9 -7.49 2.01 -16.00
N ILE A 10 -8.13 1.33 -15.05
CA ILE A 10 -7.68 1.36 -13.65
C ILE A 10 -6.27 0.76 -13.52
N SER A 11 -6.01 -0.36 -14.20
CA SER A 11 -4.67 -0.95 -14.27
C SER A 11 -3.65 0.01 -14.90
N LEU A 12 -4.00 0.66 -16.00
CA LEU A 12 -3.13 1.65 -16.64
C LEU A 12 -2.84 2.86 -15.73
N LEU A 13 -3.86 3.37 -15.04
CA LEU A 13 -3.68 4.45 -14.06
C LEU A 13 -2.74 3.99 -12.93
N ALA A 14 -2.88 2.75 -12.44
CA ALA A 14 -1.99 2.23 -11.41
C ALA A 14 -0.54 2.16 -11.90
N ASP A 15 -0.31 1.65 -13.12
CA ASP A 15 1.01 1.59 -13.74
C ASP A 15 1.65 2.99 -13.87
N ILE A 16 0.89 3.99 -14.34
CA ILE A 16 1.37 5.38 -14.43
C ILE A 16 1.66 5.93 -13.03
N GLY A 17 0.83 5.64 -12.04
CA GLY A 17 1.03 6.02 -10.64
C GLY A 17 2.34 5.46 -10.07
N PHE A 18 2.62 4.17 -10.32
CA PHE A 18 3.87 3.53 -9.91
C PHE A 18 5.08 4.10 -10.64
N ILE A 19 4.97 4.37 -11.95
CA ILE A 19 6.03 5.02 -12.72
C ILE A 19 6.33 6.41 -12.14
N ALA A 20 5.30 7.22 -11.88
CA ALA A 20 5.48 8.54 -11.28
C ALA A 20 6.17 8.46 -9.91
N GLY A 21 5.74 7.55 -9.04
CA GLY A 21 6.35 7.33 -7.72
C GLY A 21 7.81 6.90 -7.82
N SER A 22 8.13 5.97 -8.73
CA SER A 22 9.51 5.52 -8.97
C SER A 22 10.46 6.63 -9.44
N ARG A 23 9.91 7.72 -10.00
CA ARG A 23 10.64 8.90 -10.47
C ARG A 23 10.68 10.03 -9.44
N GLY A 24 10.19 9.79 -8.23
CA GLY A 24 10.09 10.80 -7.18
C GLY A 24 9.01 11.87 -7.43
N MET A 25 8.13 11.67 -8.42
CA MET A 25 7.02 12.58 -8.72
C MET A 25 5.84 12.30 -7.77
N ASN A 26 6.10 12.40 -6.47
CA ASN A 26 5.21 11.95 -5.41
C ASN A 26 3.82 12.59 -5.48
N ASP A 27 3.74 13.89 -5.79
CA ASP A 27 2.45 14.60 -5.93
C ASP A 27 1.61 14.06 -7.09
N HIS A 28 2.26 13.72 -8.21
CA HIS A 28 1.58 13.14 -9.37
C HIS A 28 1.10 11.73 -9.07
N ALA A 29 1.96 10.89 -8.49
CA ALA A 29 1.60 9.54 -8.07
C ALA A 29 0.40 9.56 -7.10
N ARG A 30 0.44 10.45 -6.10
CA ARG A 30 -0.65 10.62 -5.14
C ARG A 30 -1.95 11.05 -5.80
N ALA A 31 -1.91 12.00 -6.73
CA ALA A 31 -3.10 12.44 -7.44
C ALA A 31 -3.75 11.29 -8.23
N ILE A 32 -2.94 10.44 -8.87
CA ILE A 32 -3.41 9.27 -9.61
C ILE A 32 -4.04 8.24 -8.69
N PHE A 33 -3.36 7.85 -7.60
CA PHE A 33 -3.90 6.85 -6.68
C PHE A 33 -5.14 7.33 -5.93
N LYS A 34 -5.23 8.64 -5.63
CA LYS A 34 -6.44 9.25 -5.12
C LYS A 34 -7.61 9.14 -6.10
N ALA A 35 -7.36 9.29 -7.40
CA ALA A 35 -8.38 9.07 -8.43
C ALA A 35 -8.81 7.60 -8.48
N ILE A 36 -7.87 6.65 -8.41
CA ILE A 36 -8.18 5.20 -8.33
C ILE A 36 -9.05 4.90 -7.11
N CYS A 37 -8.70 5.47 -5.94
CA CYS A 37 -9.48 5.32 -4.72
C CYS A 37 -10.91 5.88 -4.87
N ALA A 38 -11.08 7.03 -5.53
CA ALA A 38 -12.39 7.60 -5.80
C ALA A 38 -13.23 6.73 -6.77
N LEU A 39 -12.58 6.08 -7.73
CA LEU A 39 -13.21 5.21 -8.71
C LEU A 39 -13.56 3.83 -8.16
N ARG A 40 -12.80 3.34 -7.16
CA ARG A 40 -12.95 2.02 -6.54
C ARG A 40 -12.73 2.11 -5.01
N PRO A 41 -13.65 2.77 -4.27
CA PRO A 41 -13.48 3.02 -2.84
C PRO A 41 -13.44 1.74 -1.98
N ASP A 42 -14.01 0.65 -2.48
CA ASP A 42 -14.04 -0.65 -1.78
C ASP A 42 -12.86 -1.57 -2.18
N GLN A 43 -11.92 -1.08 -2.99
CA GLN A 43 -10.75 -1.85 -3.41
C GLN A 43 -9.46 -1.28 -2.84
N GLU A 44 -8.51 -2.16 -2.56
CA GLU A 44 -7.23 -1.83 -1.93
C GLU A 44 -6.30 -0.97 -2.81
N ALA A 45 -6.42 -1.05 -4.13
CA ALA A 45 -5.41 -0.54 -5.07
C ALA A 45 -5.08 0.95 -4.89
N GLY A 46 -6.12 1.79 -4.73
CA GLY A 46 -5.92 3.23 -4.50
C GLY A 46 -5.22 3.51 -3.18
N PHE A 47 -5.68 2.88 -2.10
CA PHE A 47 -5.07 3.03 -0.77
C PHE A 47 -3.63 2.53 -0.73
N LEU A 48 -3.36 1.36 -1.32
CA LEU A 48 -2.02 0.79 -1.40
C LEU A 48 -1.07 1.71 -2.15
N GLY A 49 -1.47 2.19 -3.32
CA GLY A 49 -0.65 3.10 -4.11
C GLY A 49 -0.32 4.41 -3.37
N GLU A 50 -1.32 5.06 -2.76
CA GLU A 50 -1.06 6.26 -1.95
C GLU A 50 -0.13 6.00 -0.78
N SER A 51 -0.31 4.86 -0.09
CA SER A 51 0.47 4.52 1.10
C SER A 51 1.90 4.13 0.76
N MET A 52 2.12 3.49 -0.40
CA MET A 52 3.46 3.22 -0.91
C MET A 52 4.22 4.51 -1.21
N VAL A 53 3.55 5.52 -1.81
CA VAL A 53 4.17 6.84 -2.04
C VAL A 53 4.56 7.48 -0.70
N ASP A 54 3.68 7.40 0.31
CA ASP A 54 3.96 7.90 1.66
C ASP A 54 5.17 7.21 2.30
N ILE A 55 5.19 5.88 2.32
CA ILE A 55 6.30 5.06 2.83
C ILE A 55 7.63 5.44 2.16
N LEU A 56 7.64 5.50 0.82
CA LEU A 56 8.85 5.84 0.05
C LEU A 56 9.31 7.28 0.28
N SER A 57 8.39 8.20 0.59
CA SER A 57 8.70 9.59 0.94
C SER A 57 9.06 9.80 2.42
N GLY A 58 8.99 8.76 3.26
CA GLY A 58 9.25 8.83 4.69
C GLY A 58 8.08 9.33 5.54
N ASP A 59 6.90 9.54 4.95
CA ASP A 59 5.69 9.97 5.67
C ASP A 59 4.90 8.76 6.19
N ALA A 60 5.48 8.05 7.16
CA ALA A 60 4.89 6.85 7.73
C ALA A 60 3.49 7.11 8.34
N GLN A 61 3.26 8.29 8.94
CA GLN A 61 2.00 8.62 9.59
C GLN A 61 0.84 8.77 8.59
N SER A 62 1.10 9.36 7.43
CA SER A 62 0.13 9.43 6.35
C SER A 62 -0.20 8.05 5.79
N ALA A 63 0.81 7.18 5.64
CA ALA A 63 0.61 5.80 5.18
C ALA A 63 -0.29 5.01 6.15
N ILE A 64 0.03 5.04 7.45
CA ILE A 64 -0.77 4.37 8.50
C ILE A 64 -2.22 4.84 8.46
N THR A 65 -2.44 6.15 8.37
CA THR A 65 -3.78 6.75 8.33
C THR A 65 -4.60 6.24 7.14
N LYS A 66 -3.98 6.10 5.96
CA LYS A 66 -4.66 5.62 4.75
C LYS A 66 -4.93 4.12 4.82
N LEU A 67 -3.96 3.32 5.26
CA LEU A 67 -4.08 1.87 5.36
C LEU A 67 -5.13 1.45 6.39
N ASN A 68 -5.27 2.18 7.50
CA ASN A 68 -6.34 1.94 8.48
C ASN A 68 -7.75 2.18 7.93
N ARG A 69 -7.89 2.93 6.84
CA ARG A 69 -9.17 3.18 6.15
C ARG A 69 -9.39 2.24 4.97
N ALA A 70 -8.36 1.49 4.57
CA ALA A 70 -8.40 0.61 3.42
C ALA A 70 -9.18 -0.67 3.73
N PRO A 71 -9.72 -1.36 2.69
CA PRO A 71 -10.16 -2.74 2.83
C PRO A 71 -9.07 -3.60 3.46
N THR A 72 -9.45 -4.43 4.44
CA THR A 72 -8.50 -5.28 5.16
C THR A 72 -8.15 -6.51 4.34
N THR A 73 -6.94 -6.53 3.78
CA THR A 73 -6.42 -7.63 2.96
C THR A 73 -5.01 -7.98 3.42
N VAL A 74 -4.45 -9.07 2.88
CA VAL A 74 -3.06 -9.45 3.16
C VAL A 74 -2.10 -8.33 2.71
N ALA A 75 -2.36 -7.71 1.57
CA ALA A 75 -1.55 -6.62 1.04
C ALA A 75 -1.58 -5.39 1.97
N THR A 76 -2.79 -4.89 2.30
CA THR A 76 -2.91 -3.67 3.14
C THR A 76 -2.35 -3.87 4.54
N ARG A 77 -2.50 -5.08 5.12
CA ARG A 77 -1.85 -5.44 6.39
C ARG A 77 -0.34 -5.47 6.29
N THR A 78 0.22 -6.00 5.20
CA THR A 78 1.68 -6.04 5.01
C THR A 78 2.26 -4.63 4.97
N PHE A 79 1.69 -3.75 4.15
CA PHE A 79 2.15 -2.36 4.08
C PHE A 79 1.88 -1.59 5.37
N LEU A 80 0.84 -1.93 6.14
CA LEU A 80 0.57 -1.31 7.45
C LEU A 80 1.66 -1.67 8.44
N GLY A 81 2.05 -2.95 8.51
CA GLY A 81 3.16 -3.39 9.35
C GLY A 81 4.47 -2.69 9.01
N ILE A 82 4.78 -2.53 7.71
CA ILE A 82 5.95 -1.79 7.23
C ILE A 82 5.90 -0.32 7.67
N ALA A 83 4.76 0.36 7.45
CA ALA A 83 4.59 1.76 7.82
C ALA A 83 4.68 1.97 9.34
N LEU A 84 4.12 1.07 10.14
CA LEU A 84 4.23 1.10 11.61
C LEU A 84 5.68 1.02 12.08
N ILE A 85 6.47 0.10 11.52
CA ILE A 85 7.90 -0.04 11.84
C ILE A 85 8.67 1.22 11.44
N GLN A 86 8.44 1.73 10.23
CA GLN A 86 9.11 2.95 9.74
C GLN A 86 8.73 4.18 10.57
N GLY A 87 7.49 4.24 11.07
CA GLY A 87 7.01 5.29 11.97
C GLY A 87 7.46 5.14 13.43
N GLY A 88 8.25 4.11 13.76
CA GLY A 88 8.79 3.86 15.10
C GLY A 88 7.88 3.04 16.01
N ASN A 89 6.66 2.69 15.57
CA ASN A 89 5.79 1.75 16.30
C ASN A 89 6.16 0.30 15.97
N VAL A 90 7.37 -0.07 16.39
CA VAL A 90 7.99 -1.37 16.16
C VAL A 90 7.16 -2.53 16.73
N PRO A 91 6.59 -2.45 17.95
CA PRO A 91 5.79 -3.56 18.51
C PRO A 91 4.57 -3.90 17.64
N ASP A 92 3.72 -2.93 17.33
CA ASP A 92 2.49 -3.16 16.56
C ASP A 92 2.81 -3.58 15.12
N GLY A 93 3.86 -2.99 14.54
CA GLY A 93 4.30 -3.36 13.20
C GLY A 93 4.81 -4.80 13.12
N ARG A 94 5.57 -5.25 14.13
CA ARG A 94 6.04 -6.64 14.24
C ARG A 94 4.86 -7.62 14.37
N GLU A 95 3.92 -7.34 15.26
CA GLU A 95 2.72 -8.18 15.45
C GLU A 95 1.90 -8.29 14.15
N THR A 96 1.73 -7.15 13.47
CA THR A 96 1.01 -7.09 12.18
C THR A 96 1.68 -7.96 11.13
N LEU A 97 3.01 -7.86 10.97
CA LEU A 97 3.75 -8.66 9.98
C LEU A 97 3.80 -10.16 10.35
N GLN A 98 3.91 -10.50 11.63
CA GLN A 98 3.82 -11.91 12.07
C GLN A 98 2.45 -12.51 11.73
N THR A 99 1.38 -11.74 11.88
CA THR A 99 0.04 -12.16 11.48
C THR A 99 -0.02 -12.42 9.97
N VAL A 100 0.59 -11.57 9.13
CA VAL A 100 0.70 -11.79 7.68
C VAL A 100 1.37 -13.13 7.37
N CYS A 101 2.51 -13.44 8.01
CA CYS A 101 3.21 -14.71 7.83
C CYS A 101 2.34 -15.92 8.21
N GLN A 102 1.47 -15.79 9.21
CA GLN A 102 0.57 -16.87 9.65
C GLN A 102 -0.63 -17.07 8.72
N ILE A 103 -1.26 -15.98 8.26
CA ILE A 103 -2.51 -16.07 7.48
C ILE A 103 -2.29 -16.27 5.98
N ALA A 104 -1.10 -15.95 5.48
CA ALA A 104 -0.77 -16.02 4.06
C ALA A 104 0.63 -16.61 3.83
N PRO A 105 0.93 -17.82 4.34
CA PRO A 105 2.25 -18.42 4.22
C PRO A 105 2.65 -18.64 2.75
N GLU A 106 3.95 -18.57 2.47
CA GLU A 106 4.54 -18.78 1.13
C GLU A 106 4.02 -17.83 0.02
N THR A 107 3.46 -16.69 0.40
CA THR A 107 3.03 -15.65 -0.55
C THR A 107 4.13 -14.58 -0.73
N PRO A 108 4.09 -13.79 -1.82
CA PRO A 108 4.98 -12.64 -1.95
C PRO A 108 4.90 -11.68 -0.75
N PHE A 109 3.71 -11.53 -0.16
CA PHE A 109 3.49 -10.68 1.00
C PHE A 109 4.10 -11.26 2.29
N SER A 110 3.98 -12.57 2.55
CA SER A 110 4.65 -13.17 3.71
C SER A 110 6.16 -13.14 3.58
N ARG A 111 6.72 -13.37 2.38
CA ARG A 111 8.17 -13.25 2.15
C ARG A 111 8.66 -11.81 2.35
N MET A 112 7.87 -10.83 1.93
CA MET A 112 8.17 -9.41 2.21
C MET A 112 8.13 -9.13 3.71
N ALA A 113 7.10 -9.61 4.41
CA ALA A 113 6.97 -9.48 5.87
C ALA A 113 8.16 -10.13 6.60
N GLU A 114 8.55 -11.34 6.23
CA GLU A 114 9.73 -12.06 6.74
C GLU A 114 11.01 -11.26 6.50
N GLY A 115 11.19 -10.74 5.29
CA GLY A 115 12.35 -9.92 4.94
C GLY A 115 12.45 -8.66 5.80
N VAL A 116 11.32 -8.01 6.10
CA VAL A 116 11.31 -6.86 7.02
C VAL A 116 11.65 -7.33 8.43
N LEU A 117 10.97 -8.34 8.96
CA LEU A 117 11.16 -8.88 10.32
C LEU A 117 12.60 -9.35 10.60
N ALA A 118 13.29 -9.88 9.59
CA ALA A 118 14.67 -10.35 9.69
C ALA A 118 15.70 -9.21 9.77
N ASN A 119 15.35 -8.00 9.32
CA ASN A 119 16.25 -6.84 9.24
C ASN A 119 15.98 -5.78 10.33
N MET A 120 15.20 -6.12 11.36
CA MET A 120 14.84 -5.25 12.48
C MET A 120 15.81 -5.36 13.67
#